data_AF-J3N3L9-F1
#
_entry.id   AF-J3N3L9-F1
#
_cell.length_a   1.000
_cell.length_b   1.000
_cell.length_c   1.000
_cell.angle_alpha   90.00
_cell.angle_beta   90.00
_cell.angle_gamma   90.00
#
_symmetry.space_group_name_H-M   'P 1'
#
loop_
_entity.id
_entity.type
_entity.pdbx_description
1 polymer ?
#
loop_
_entity_poly.entity_id
_entity_poly.type
_entity_poly.pdbx_seq_one_letter_code
_entity_poly.pdbx_strand_id
1 'polypeptide(L)' 'NGRTAYAKVVDECDSVHGCDDEHNFEPPCGNNVVDASPAVWDALGLDRSAGMEHITWSD' A
#
# COMPACT_ATOMS: atom_id res chain seq x y z
N ASN A 1 -16.19 0.80 0.69
CA ASN A 1 -17.34 1.49 0.03
C ASN A 1 -17.89 0.75 -1.20
N GLY A 2 -17.52 -0.52 -1.45
CA GLY A 2 -18.00 -1.31 -2.59
C GLY A 2 -17.33 -1.03 -3.94
N ARG A 3 -16.41 -0.05 -4.02
CA ARG A 3 -15.63 0.22 -5.23
C ARG A 3 -14.48 -0.77 -5.36
N THR A 4 -14.08 -1.04 -6.60
CA THR A 4 -12.96 -1.91 -6.96
C THR A 4 -12.07 -1.23 -7.99
N ALA A 5 -10.81 -1.64 -8.06
CA ALA A 5 -9.84 -1.17 -9.05
C ALA A 5 -8.91 -2.32 -9.46
N TYR A 6 -8.54 -2.36 -10.74
CA TYR A 6 -7.46 -3.21 -11.21
C TYR A 6 -6.15 -2.41 -11.15
N ALA A 7 -5.12 -3.00 -10.54
CA ALA A 7 -3.80 -2.42 -10.44
C ALA A 7 -2.74 -3.47 -10.81
N LYS A 8 -1.63 -3.02 -11.38
CA LYS A 8 -0.50 -3.88 -11.71
C LYS A 8 0.47 -3.91 -10.53
N VAL A 9 0.88 -5.10 -10.09
CA VAL A 9 1.99 -5.26 -9.14
C VAL A 9 3.30 -4.90 -9.86
N VAL A 10 4.06 -3.97 -9.29
CA VAL A 10 5.29 -3.45 -9.90
C VAL A 10 6.48 -3.39 -8.95
N ASP A 11 6.27 -3.57 -7.64
CA ASP A 11 7.31 -3.45 -6.62
C ASP A 11 6.97 -4.30 -5.38
N GLU A 12 7.92 -4.40 -4.46
CA GLU A 12 7.78 -5.03 -3.15
C GLU A 12 7.67 -3.98 -2.03
N CYS A 13 6.77 -4.21 -1.08
CA CYS A 13 6.79 -3.51 0.22
C CYS A 13 7.58 -4.38 1.21
N ASP A 14 8.86 -4.09 1.40
CA ASP A 14 9.80 -4.96 2.13
C ASP A 14 9.42 -5.09 3.61
N SER A 15 9.11 -6.30 4.05
CA SER A 15 8.72 -6.62 5.44
C SER A 15 9.85 -7.23 6.27
N VAL A 16 11.03 -7.38 5.69
CA VAL A 16 12.22 -8.00 6.29
C VAL A 16 13.24 -6.94 6.73
N HIS A 17 13.45 -5.91 5.91
CA HIS A 17 14.46 -4.87 6.15
C HIS A 17 13.84 -3.49 6.44
N GLY A 18 14.61 -2.63 7.11
CA GLY A 18 14.19 -1.29 7.54
C GLY A 18 14.97 -0.80 8.76
N CYS A 19 14.64 0.39 9.24
CA CYS A 19 15.30 1.06 10.37
C CYS A 19 16.80 1.32 10.13
N ASP A 20 17.23 1.50 8.88
CA ASP A 20 18.61 1.75 8.48
C ASP A 20 18.70 2.93 7.49
N ASP A 21 19.93 3.33 7.14
CA ASP A 21 20.19 4.46 6.23
C ASP A 21 19.60 4.26 4.82
N GLU A 22 19.62 3.02 4.30
CA GLU A 22 19.15 2.72 2.95
C GLU A 22 17.63 2.89 2.83
N HIS A 23 16.91 2.65 3.92
CA HIS A 23 15.45 2.77 4.02
C HIS A 23 14.99 4.09 4.67
N ASN A 24 15.83 5.13 4.71
CA ASN A 24 15.53 6.43 5.37
C ASN A 24 15.09 6.29 6.85
N PHE A 25 15.56 5.23 7.52
CA PHE A 25 15.15 4.85 8.87
C PHE A 25 13.65 4.54 9.05
N GLU A 26 12.92 4.32 7.95
CA GLU A 26 11.54 3.87 8.00
C GLU A 26 11.47 2.41 8.47
N PRO A 27 10.45 2.01 9.25
CA PRO A 27 10.32 0.63 9.70
C PRO A 27 10.00 -0.31 8.54
N PRO A 28 10.27 -1.63 8.69
CA PRO A 28 9.81 -2.62 7.73
C PRO A 28 8.30 -2.56 7.52
N CYS A 29 7.87 -2.88 6.30
CA CYS A 29 6.47 -2.91 5.90
C CYS A 29 5.67 -3.97 6.67
N GLY A 30 4.37 -3.73 6.83
CA GLY A 30 3.44 -4.74 7.34
C GLY A 30 3.33 -5.93 6.38
N ASN A 31 3.24 -7.14 6.91
CA ASN A 31 3.20 -8.38 6.11
C ASN A 31 1.86 -8.62 5.37
N ASN A 32 0.88 -7.74 5.53
CA ASN A 32 -0.45 -7.81 4.95
C ASN A 32 -0.85 -6.51 4.24
N VAL A 33 0.14 -5.79 3.70
CA VAL A 33 -0.03 -4.47 3.07
C VAL A 33 -0.08 -4.61 1.54
N VAL A 34 -1.00 -3.87 0.93
CA VAL A 34 -0.96 -3.53 -0.50
C VAL A 34 -0.66 -2.04 -0.57
N ASP A 35 0.60 -1.70 -0.83
CA ASP A 35 0.99 -0.29 -0.96
C ASP A 35 0.63 0.22 -2.36
N ALA A 36 -0.16 1.29 -2.40
CA ALA A 36 -0.94 1.64 -3.58
C ALA A 36 -0.73 3.11 -3.96
N SER A 37 -0.49 3.35 -5.25
CA SER A 37 -0.32 4.69 -5.79
C SER A 37 -1.57 5.58 -5.56
N PRO A 38 -1.44 6.92 -5.56
CA PRO A 38 -2.58 7.83 -5.41
C PRO A 38 -3.73 7.56 -6.40
N ALA A 39 -3.43 7.10 -7.61
CA ALA A 39 -4.45 6.77 -8.62
C ALA A 39 -5.35 5.60 -8.19
N VAL A 40 -4.82 4.63 -7.45
CA VAL A 40 -5.61 3.51 -6.91
C VAL A 40 -6.55 4.01 -5.82
N TRP A 41 -6.06 4.89 -4.93
CA TRP A 41 -6.90 5.53 -3.90
C TRP A 41 -8.05 6.32 -4.52
N ASP A 42 -7.79 7.12 -5.55
CA ASP A 42 -8.81 7.91 -6.26
C ASP A 42 -9.83 6.99 -6.98
N ALA A 43 -9.35 5.91 -7.60
CA ALA A 43 -10.19 4.91 -8.25
C ALA A 43 -11.07 4.13 -7.26
N LEU A 44 -10.61 3.94 -6.03
CA LEU A 44 -11.42 3.38 -4.93
C LEU A 44 -12.25 4.44 -4.21
N GLY A 45 -12.01 5.73 -4.45
CA GLY A 45 -12.71 6.85 -3.81
C GLY A 45 -12.48 6.88 -2.30
N LEU A 46 -11.24 6.61 -1.92
CA LEU A 46 -10.78 6.63 -0.54
C LEU A 46 -10.08 7.96 -0.27
N ASP A 47 -10.19 8.45 0.96
CA ASP A 47 -9.45 9.64 1.38
C ASP A 47 -8.02 9.25 1.74
N ARG A 48 -7.06 9.79 0.98
CA ARG A 48 -5.62 9.57 1.21
C ARG A 48 -5.16 10.07 2.57
N SER A 49 -5.88 11.03 3.18
CA SER A 49 -5.53 11.57 4.50
C SER A 49 -5.79 10.56 5.63
N ALA A 50 -6.58 9.51 5.38
CA ALA A 50 -6.78 8.41 6.33
C ALA A 50 -5.50 7.57 6.54
N GLY A 51 -4.59 7.56 5.56
CA GLY A 51 -3.32 6.85 5.60
C GLY A 51 -3.44 5.35 5.33
N MET A 52 -4.42 4.65 5.92
CA MET A 52 -4.65 3.21 5.73
C MET A 52 -6.15 2.89 5.70
N GLU A 53 -6.52 1.91 4.88
CA GLU A 53 -7.89 1.44 4.72
C GLU A 53 -7.94 -0.09 4.61
N HIS A 54 -9.01 -0.70 5.10
CA HIS A 54 -9.22 -2.14 4.98
C HIS A 54 -9.76 -2.51 3.59
N ILE A 55 -9.09 -3.47 2.94
CA ILE A 55 -9.46 -3.96 1.61
C ILE A 55 -9.43 -5.50 1.56
N THR A 56 -9.93 -6.03 0.45
CA THR A 56 -9.68 -7.40 -0.01
C THR A 56 -9.14 -7.35 -1.43
N TRP A 57 -8.31 -8.32 -1.81
CA TRP A 57 -7.75 -8.40 -3.15
C TRP A 57 -7.71 -9.86 -3.65
N SER A 58 -7.57 -10.02 -4.96
CA SER A 58 -7.42 -11.31 -5.65
C SER A 58 -6.60 -11.12 -6.91
N ASP A 59 -5.96 -12.19 -7.38
CA ASP A 59 -5.26 -12.25 -8.68
C ASP A 59 -6.21 -12.28 -9.88
#